data_AF-A0A924HGH9-F1
#
_entry.id   AF-A0A924HGH9-F1
#
_cell.length_a   1.000
_cell.length_b   1.000
_cell.length_c   1.000
_cell.angle_alpha   90.00
_cell.angle_beta   90.00
_cell.angle_gamma   90.00
#
_symmetry.space_group_name_H-M   'P 1'
#
loop_
_entity.id
_entity.type
_entity.pdbx_description
1 polymer ?
#
loop_
_entity_poly.entity_id
_entity_poly.type
_entity_poly.pdbx_seq_one_letter_code
_entity_poly.pdbx_strand_id
1 'polypeptide(L)'
;MRLTKKLFLVPQLVCAAYIFSACSGADSKTANNNSVKDSTKIQEEKGVKENPFKPVDSAKYFQLQKYIANGDTTGKWPIKKDVLPIQGAILPFNRIIAYYGNLYVKKMGPLGKYEPKEMWRKLDEEVAKWNKADTVIKSIPALHYIATVASGTPGKDGLYINRMPDSQIDSVLKIAKMYHHNAIVFLDVQVALSQLKNELPRLEKYLKLPNVHLGIDPEFSMKTGARPGTKIGVYDAADINYAANFLVKLVKENNLPCKVLVVHRFTQGMVTNYQNIKLHKEVQIVMHMDGFGPPDLKKGTYLHYLYREPVQFVGFKLFYINDIAQAPNHLMTPVELLKLTPKPDYIQFQ
;
A
#
# COMPACT_ATOMS: atom_id res chain seq x y z
N MET A 1 7.37 49.99 -49.02
CA MET A 1 7.40 48.52 -49.18
C MET A 1 5.97 48.00 -49.09
N ARG A 2 5.42 47.37 -50.14
CA ARG A 2 3.97 47.10 -50.25
C ARG A 2 3.62 45.66 -49.86
N LEU A 3 2.59 45.49 -49.00
CA LEU A 3 1.89 44.22 -48.83
C LEU A 3 1.12 43.85 -50.11
N THR A 4 1.01 42.55 -50.41
CA THR A 4 0.17 42.02 -51.50
C THR A 4 -0.89 41.04 -50.97
N LYS A 5 -2.11 41.15 -51.52
CA LYS A 5 -3.30 40.36 -51.15
C LYS A 5 -3.47 39.12 -52.05
N LYS A 6 -4.01 38.02 -51.50
CA LYS A 6 -5.04 37.10 -52.08
C LYS A 6 -5.73 36.45 -50.85
N LEU A 7 -7.04 36.40 -50.63
CA LEU A 7 -8.30 36.44 -51.42
C LEU A 7 -8.68 35.14 -52.16
N PHE A 8 -9.56 34.36 -51.53
CA PHE A 8 -10.59 33.45 -52.07
C PHE A 8 -11.63 33.27 -50.94
N LEU A 9 -12.79 33.94 -50.98
CA LEU A 9 -14.08 33.56 -51.60
C LEU A 9 -14.72 32.26 -51.07
N VAL A 10 -15.82 32.47 -50.35
CA VAL A 10 -16.91 31.55 -49.94
C VAL A 10 -17.99 31.60 -51.09
N PRO A 11 -19.17 30.89 -51.16
CA PRO A 11 -19.92 30.25 -50.07
C PRO A 11 -20.91 29.07 -50.38
N GLN A 12 -21.77 28.76 -49.38
CA GLN A 12 -23.19 28.30 -49.45
C GLN A 12 -23.57 26.82 -49.74
N LEU A 13 -24.23 26.16 -48.76
CA LEU A 13 -25.65 25.68 -48.71
C LEU A 13 -25.86 24.28 -49.36
N VAL A 14 -26.87 23.44 -49.10
CA VAL A 14 -28.30 23.60 -48.69
C VAL A 14 -28.74 22.43 -47.75
N CYS A 15 -29.82 22.63 -47.00
CA CYS A 15 -30.53 21.62 -46.19
C CYS A 15 -31.25 20.51 -47.01
N ALA A 16 -31.60 19.39 -46.35
CA ALA A 16 -32.84 18.66 -46.63
C ALA A 16 -33.30 17.86 -45.40
N ALA A 17 -34.59 17.99 -45.05
CA ALA A 17 -35.26 17.18 -44.03
C ALA A 17 -36.66 16.81 -44.53
N TYR A 18 -37.05 15.53 -44.45
CA TYR A 18 -38.43 15.03 -44.45
C TYR A 18 -38.42 13.65 -43.74
N ILE A 19 -39.31 13.17 -42.84
CA ILE A 19 -40.71 13.43 -42.39
C ILE A 19 -41.65 12.25 -42.72
N PHE A 20 -42.09 11.55 -41.65
CA PHE A 20 -43.35 10.77 -41.48
C PHE A 20 -43.51 9.51 -42.39
N SER A 21 -44.38 8.51 -42.17
CA SER A 21 -45.50 8.19 -41.23
C SER A 21 -45.67 6.64 -41.21
N ALA A 22 -46.53 5.94 -40.45
CA ALA A 22 -47.17 6.06 -39.12
C ALA A 22 -48.10 4.81 -38.94
N CYS A 23 -49.17 4.90 -38.11
CA CYS A 23 -50.34 3.99 -37.99
C CYS A 23 -50.11 2.62 -37.29
N SER A 24 -51.06 2.08 -36.49
CA SER A 24 -52.31 2.64 -35.90
C SER A 24 -52.94 1.64 -34.93
N GLY A 25 -53.77 2.09 -33.97
CA GLY A 25 -54.73 1.22 -33.27
C GLY A 25 -55.11 1.68 -31.86
N ALA A 26 -56.38 2.05 -31.66
CA ALA A 26 -57.01 2.30 -30.36
C ALA A 26 -58.26 1.40 -30.25
N ASP A 27 -58.67 0.99 -29.05
CA ASP A 27 -59.96 1.40 -28.43
C ASP A 27 -60.25 0.69 -27.07
N SER A 28 -61.43 0.98 -26.49
CA SER A 28 -61.69 0.98 -25.05
C SER A 28 -62.46 -0.21 -24.42
N LYS A 29 -62.39 -0.27 -23.07
CA LYS A 29 -63.36 -0.86 -22.10
C LYS A 29 -63.72 -2.35 -22.18
N THR A 30 -63.29 -3.11 -21.17
CA THR A 30 -64.24 -3.78 -20.26
C THR A 30 -63.58 -4.05 -18.90
N ALA A 31 -64.35 -3.96 -17.81
CA ALA A 31 -63.90 -4.38 -16.49
C ALA A 31 -64.47 -5.77 -16.19
N ASN A 32 -63.65 -6.70 -15.69
CA ASN A 32 -64.12 -7.69 -14.74
C ASN A 32 -62.99 -8.23 -13.86
N ASN A 33 -63.33 -8.57 -12.61
CA ASN A 33 -62.38 -9.06 -11.62
C ASN A 33 -61.94 -10.50 -11.92
N ASN A 34 -60.66 -10.81 -11.71
CA ASN A 34 -60.30 -11.81 -10.69
C ASN A 34 -58.81 -11.76 -10.34
N SER A 35 -58.51 -12.13 -9.09
CA SER A 35 -57.22 -11.97 -8.43
C SER A 35 -56.26 -13.14 -8.66
N VAL A 36 -54.98 -12.84 -8.94
CA VAL A 36 -53.82 -13.53 -8.35
C VAL A 36 -52.69 -12.50 -8.17
N LYS A 37 -51.92 -12.63 -7.08
CA LYS A 37 -50.75 -11.78 -6.78
C LYS A 37 -49.68 -11.93 -7.87
N ASP A 38 -49.34 -10.84 -8.57
CA ASP A 38 -48.09 -10.81 -9.33
C ASP A 38 -46.91 -10.40 -8.42
N SER A 39 -45.81 -11.12 -8.55
CA SER A 39 -44.65 -11.09 -7.67
C SER A 39 -43.45 -10.48 -8.39
N THR A 40 -43.32 -9.16 -8.35
CA THR A 40 -42.07 -8.48 -8.71
C THR A 40 -41.62 -7.53 -7.60
N LYS A 41 -41.28 -8.10 -6.44
CA LYS A 41 -40.37 -7.39 -5.53
C LYS A 41 -38.99 -7.40 -6.18
N ILE A 42 -38.59 -6.23 -6.68
CA ILE A 42 -37.19 -5.93 -6.94
C ILE A 42 -36.43 -6.24 -5.64
N GLN A 43 -35.58 -7.26 -5.68
CA GLN A 43 -34.64 -7.49 -4.59
C GLN A 43 -33.60 -6.39 -4.68
N GLU A 44 -33.80 -5.31 -3.91
CA GLU A 44 -32.65 -4.56 -3.41
C GLU A 44 -31.75 -5.58 -2.72
N GLU A 45 -30.58 -5.85 -3.31
CA GLU A 45 -29.48 -6.44 -2.57
C GLU A 45 -29.17 -5.49 -1.42
N LYS A 46 -29.75 -5.79 -0.26
CA LYS A 46 -29.33 -5.24 1.01
C LYS A 46 -27.90 -5.69 1.20
N GLY A 47 -26.96 -4.88 0.70
CA GLY A 47 -25.55 -5.00 0.98
C GLY A 47 -25.42 -5.02 2.49
N VAL A 48 -25.27 -6.23 3.03
CA VAL A 48 -25.04 -6.44 4.45
C VAL A 48 -23.76 -5.68 4.73
N LYS A 49 -23.89 -4.56 5.44
CA LYS A 49 -22.74 -3.90 6.05
C LYS A 49 -22.20 -4.93 7.03
N GLU A 50 -21.26 -5.75 6.56
CA GLU A 50 -20.63 -6.76 7.39
C GLU A 50 -20.16 -6.07 8.66
N ASN A 51 -20.52 -6.65 9.80
CA ASN A 51 -20.09 -6.13 11.08
C ASN A 51 -18.56 -6.00 11.05
N PRO A 52 -17.99 -4.78 11.08
CA PRO A 52 -16.54 -4.62 10.98
C PRO A 52 -15.81 -5.18 12.22
N PHE A 53 -16.58 -5.60 13.24
CA PHE A 53 -16.14 -6.22 14.48
C PHE A 53 -16.26 -7.76 14.50
N LYS A 54 -16.16 -8.45 13.34
CA LYS A 54 -15.95 -9.91 13.35
C LYS A 54 -14.64 -10.24 14.09
N PRO A 55 -14.65 -11.10 15.13
CA PRO A 55 -13.42 -11.51 15.80
C PRO A 55 -12.44 -12.19 14.86
N VAL A 56 -11.15 -11.99 15.11
CA VAL A 56 -10.08 -12.71 14.40
C VAL A 56 -10.16 -14.19 14.78
N ASP A 57 -10.20 -15.07 13.77
CA ASP A 57 -10.05 -16.51 13.97
C ASP A 57 -8.62 -16.79 14.47
N SER A 58 -8.51 -17.04 15.77
CA SER A 58 -7.23 -17.26 16.45
C SER A 58 -6.57 -18.58 16.05
N ALA A 59 -7.35 -19.62 15.76
CA ALA A 59 -6.84 -20.90 15.30
C ALA A 59 -6.23 -20.75 13.90
N LYS A 60 -6.93 -20.05 12.99
CA LYS A 60 -6.43 -19.74 11.66
C LYS A 60 -5.22 -18.80 11.71
N TYR A 61 -5.24 -17.78 12.57
CA TYR A 61 -4.10 -16.89 12.79
C TYR A 61 -2.84 -17.69 13.16
N PHE A 62 -2.90 -18.52 14.20
CA PHE A 62 -1.74 -19.30 14.64
C PHE A 62 -1.35 -20.42 13.66
N GLN A 63 -2.28 -20.96 12.86
CA GLN A 63 -1.96 -21.85 11.74
C GLN A 63 -1.12 -21.12 10.69
N LEU A 64 -1.51 -19.91 10.30
CA LEU A 64 -0.80 -19.11 9.31
C LEU A 64 0.53 -18.59 9.85
N GLN A 65 0.63 -18.20 11.13
CA GLN A 65 1.91 -17.87 11.78
C GLN A 65 2.93 -19.03 11.69
N LYS A 66 2.47 -20.28 11.84
CA LYS A 66 3.33 -21.47 11.63
C LYS A 66 3.72 -21.66 10.15
N TYR A 67 2.83 -21.35 9.21
CA TYR A 67 3.10 -21.45 7.78
C TYR A 67 4.14 -20.43 7.31
N ILE A 68 4.04 -19.16 7.75
CA ILE A 68 5.03 -18.12 7.42
C ILE A 68 6.36 -18.40 8.11
N ALA A 69 6.38 -19.01 9.30
CA ALA A 69 7.61 -19.40 9.98
C ALA A 69 8.46 -20.43 9.20
N ASN A 70 7.93 -21.03 8.13
CA ASN A 70 8.64 -21.82 7.14
C ASN A 70 9.54 -22.93 7.72
N GLY A 71 9.09 -23.56 8.81
CA GLY A 71 9.83 -24.62 9.48
C GLY A 71 11.06 -24.16 10.27
N ASP A 72 11.14 -22.90 10.74
CA ASP A 72 12.19 -22.49 11.68
C ASP A 72 12.19 -23.39 12.92
N THR A 73 13.27 -24.15 13.08
CA THR A 73 13.51 -25.01 14.25
C THR A 73 14.25 -24.28 15.36
N THR A 74 14.73 -23.05 15.13
CA THR A 74 15.51 -22.31 16.13
C THR A 74 14.65 -21.59 17.17
N GLY A 75 13.32 -21.58 16.98
CA GLY A 75 12.37 -20.97 17.90
C GLY A 75 12.38 -19.44 17.91
N LYS A 76 12.87 -18.81 16.82
CA LYS A 76 12.73 -17.36 16.57
C LYS A 76 11.39 -17.05 15.90
N TRP A 77 10.93 -17.94 15.01
CA TRP A 77 9.72 -17.79 14.22
C TRP A 77 8.77 -18.99 14.41
N PRO A 78 7.45 -18.77 14.55
CA PRO A 78 6.83 -17.47 14.80
C PRO A 78 7.25 -16.94 16.17
N ILE A 79 7.23 -15.61 16.34
CA ILE A 79 7.68 -14.97 17.57
C ILE A 79 6.82 -15.38 18.79
N LYS A 80 7.48 -15.80 19.87
CA LYS A 80 6.80 -16.29 21.09
C LYS A 80 5.97 -15.23 21.84
N LYS A 81 6.25 -13.95 21.60
CA LYS A 81 5.58 -12.80 22.25
C LYS A 81 4.51 -12.16 21.36
N ASP A 82 4.03 -12.86 20.34
CA ASP A 82 3.05 -12.31 19.40
C ASP A 82 1.73 -11.99 20.10
N VAL A 83 1.02 -11.02 19.54
CA VAL A 83 -0.22 -10.48 20.09
C VAL A 83 -1.31 -10.70 19.06
N LEU A 84 -2.31 -11.52 19.41
CA LEU A 84 -3.48 -11.76 18.54
C LEU A 84 -4.13 -10.42 18.20
N PRO A 85 -4.18 -10.01 16.92
CA PRO A 85 -4.65 -8.69 16.54
C PRO A 85 -6.18 -8.56 16.67
N ILE A 86 -6.66 -7.31 16.64
CA ILE A 86 -8.09 -7.02 16.49
C ILE A 86 -8.57 -7.31 15.07
N GLN A 87 -9.89 -7.19 14.87
CA GLN A 87 -10.56 -7.22 13.56
C GLN A 87 -9.85 -6.42 12.45
N GLY A 88 -10.02 -6.86 11.21
CA GLY A 88 -9.41 -6.21 10.06
C GLY A 88 -7.89 -6.34 9.97
N ALA A 89 -7.27 -7.20 10.80
CA ALA A 89 -5.90 -7.66 10.61
C ALA A 89 -5.72 -8.22 9.19
N ILE A 90 -4.72 -7.69 8.49
CA ILE A 90 -4.41 -8.11 7.11
C ILE A 90 -3.44 -9.28 7.16
N LEU A 91 -2.40 -9.20 8.00
CA LEU A 91 -1.36 -10.22 8.10
C LEU A 91 -1.69 -11.26 9.20
N PRO A 92 -1.30 -12.53 9.07
CA PRO A 92 -0.86 -13.22 7.86
C PRO A 92 -2.03 -13.71 6.98
N PHE A 93 -3.27 -13.25 7.21
CA PHE A 93 -4.46 -13.70 6.47
C PHE A 93 -4.38 -13.43 4.96
N ASN A 94 -3.73 -12.34 4.59
CA ASN A 94 -3.39 -11.98 3.22
C ASN A 94 -1.94 -11.50 3.17
N ARG A 95 -1.29 -11.70 2.02
CA ARG A 95 0.01 -11.10 1.68
C ARG A 95 -0.25 -9.79 0.94
N ILE A 96 0.46 -8.74 1.32
CA ILE A 96 0.34 -7.42 0.69
C ILE A 96 1.37 -7.32 -0.44
N ILE A 97 0.93 -6.99 -1.64
CA ILE A 97 1.79 -6.71 -2.81
C ILE A 97 1.65 -5.22 -3.14
N ALA A 98 2.72 -4.45 -2.95
CA ALA A 98 2.68 -2.99 -3.00
C ALA A 98 3.50 -2.40 -4.14
N TYR A 99 2.95 -1.40 -4.84
CA TYR A 99 3.71 -0.53 -5.72
C TYR A 99 4.13 0.75 -4.99
N TYR A 100 5.44 0.99 -4.91
CA TYR A 100 6.03 2.14 -4.24
C TYR A 100 6.15 3.37 -5.15
N GLY A 101 6.20 4.55 -4.55
CA GLY A 101 6.81 5.73 -5.17
C GLY A 101 6.08 7.05 -4.90
N ASN A 102 6.45 8.07 -5.68
CA ASN A 102 5.93 9.43 -5.56
C ASN A 102 5.41 9.94 -6.92
N LEU A 103 4.24 10.56 -6.94
CA LEU A 103 3.53 11.00 -8.16
C LEU A 103 4.25 12.14 -8.92
N TYR A 104 5.08 12.95 -8.25
CA TYR A 104 5.89 13.96 -8.94
C TYR A 104 7.17 13.38 -9.55
N VAL A 105 7.65 12.23 -9.07
CA VAL A 105 8.97 11.69 -9.43
C VAL A 105 8.84 10.28 -10.02
N LYS A 106 8.66 10.21 -11.35
CA LYS A 106 8.51 8.95 -12.10
C LYS A 106 9.65 7.93 -11.92
N LYS A 107 10.80 8.37 -11.38
CA LYS A 107 11.98 7.53 -11.05
C LYS A 107 11.93 6.90 -9.64
N MET A 108 10.98 7.29 -8.78
CA MET A 108 10.87 6.80 -7.40
C MET A 108 9.99 5.54 -7.26
N GLY A 109 9.47 4.98 -8.34
CA GLY A 109 8.82 3.67 -8.35
C GLY A 109 7.61 3.56 -9.27
N PRO A 110 7.04 2.35 -9.44
CA PRO A 110 5.97 2.07 -10.39
C PRO A 110 4.69 2.89 -10.14
N LEU A 111 4.40 3.28 -8.89
CA LEU A 111 3.24 4.11 -8.54
C LEU A 111 3.27 5.49 -9.22
N GLY A 112 4.44 6.13 -9.29
CA GLY A 112 4.61 7.42 -9.97
C GLY A 112 4.95 7.30 -11.47
N LYS A 113 5.38 6.12 -11.91
CA LYS A 113 5.87 5.88 -13.27
C LYS A 113 4.74 5.68 -14.29
N TYR A 114 3.70 4.95 -13.91
CA TYR A 114 2.63 4.51 -14.81
C TYR A 114 1.33 5.29 -14.58
N GLU A 115 0.56 5.48 -15.66
CA GLU A 115 -0.80 6.03 -15.55
C GLU A 115 -1.72 5.06 -14.78
N PRO A 116 -2.72 5.55 -14.00
CA PRO A 116 -3.44 4.73 -13.02
C PRO A 116 -4.02 3.40 -13.52
N LYS A 117 -4.59 3.36 -14.73
CA LYS A 117 -5.15 2.12 -15.30
C LYS A 117 -4.07 1.09 -15.64
N GLU A 118 -2.94 1.51 -16.20
CA GLU A 118 -1.82 0.62 -16.52
C GLU A 118 -1.06 0.21 -15.26
N MET A 119 -0.96 1.10 -14.28
CA MET A 119 -0.41 0.81 -12.95
C MET A 119 -1.18 -0.32 -12.27
N TRP A 120 -2.52 -0.25 -12.22
CA TRP A 120 -3.36 -1.31 -11.69
C TRP A 120 -3.21 -2.62 -12.46
N ARG A 121 -3.28 -2.57 -13.81
CA ARG A 121 -3.14 -3.75 -14.66
C ARG A 121 -1.83 -4.51 -14.40
N LYS A 122 -0.71 -3.79 -14.23
CA LYS A 122 0.60 -4.39 -13.89
C LYS A 122 0.66 -4.92 -12.44
N LEU A 123 0.05 -4.21 -11.50
CA LEU A 123 0.02 -4.65 -10.09
C LEU A 123 -0.82 -5.94 -9.94
N ASP A 124 -1.92 -6.07 -10.69
CA ASP A 124 -2.73 -7.28 -10.74
C ASP A 124 -1.96 -8.47 -11.37
N GLU A 125 -1.09 -8.22 -12.37
CA GLU A 125 -0.16 -9.23 -12.89
C GLU A 125 0.81 -9.73 -11.79
N GLU A 126 1.36 -8.85 -10.96
CA GLU A 126 2.21 -9.27 -9.83
C GLU A 126 1.41 -10.04 -8.77
N VAL A 127 0.22 -9.56 -8.40
CA VAL A 127 -0.69 -10.26 -7.47
C VAL A 127 -1.06 -11.65 -7.99
N ALA A 128 -1.29 -11.82 -9.29
CA ALA A 128 -1.56 -13.11 -9.90
C ALA A 128 -0.35 -14.07 -9.84
N LYS A 129 0.88 -13.58 -10.07
CA LYS A 129 2.10 -14.38 -9.91
C LYS A 129 2.28 -14.86 -8.47
N TRP A 130 2.01 -14.01 -7.49
CA TRP A 130 2.09 -14.37 -6.06
C TRP A 130 1.01 -15.38 -5.65
N ASN A 131 -0.25 -15.18 -6.06
CA ASN A 131 -1.33 -16.16 -5.81
C ASN A 131 -1.10 -17.51 -6.50
N LYS A 132 -0.36 -17.55 -7.62
CA LYS A 132 0.06 -18.80 -8.27
C LYS A 132 1.18 -19.52 -7.50
N ALA A 133 2.03 -18.77 -6.78
CA ALA A 133 3.17 -19.32 -6.06
C ALA A 133 2.84 -19.74 -4.61
N ASP A 134 1.86 -19.10 -3.98
CA ASP A 134 1.35 -19.44 -2.64
C ASP A 134 -0.19 -19.56 -2.68
N THR A 135 -0.68 -20.80 -2.55
CA THR A 135 -2.12 -21.10 -2.51
C THR A 135 -2.69 -21.12 -1.07
N VAL A 136 -1.87 -20.85 -0.05
CA VAL A 136 -2.27 -20.87 1.37
C VAL A 136 -2.62 -19.47 1.86
N ILE A 137 -1.85 -18.45 1.46
CA ILE A 137 -2.09 -17.04 1.79
C ILE A 137 -2.38 -16.26 0.50
N LYS A 138 -3.62 -15.76 0.39
CA LYS A 138 -4.05 -14.93 -0.74
C LYS A 138 -3.27 -13.61 -0.75
N SER A 139 -2.82 -13.21 -1.93
CA SER A 139 -2.14 -11.93 -2.16
C SER A 139 -3.13 -10.86 -2.60
N ILE A 140 -3.00 -9.65 -2.08
CA ILE A 140 -3.85 -8.47 -2.34
C ILE A 140 -3.00 -7.23 -2.65
N PRO A 141 -3.46 -6.31 -3.51
CA PRO A 141 -2.66 -5.16 -3.93
C PRO A 141 -2.72 -3.98 -2.95
N ALA A 142 -1.66 -3.18 -2.94
CA ALA A 142 -1.54 -1.93 -2.20
C ALA A 142 -0.75 -0.87 -2.97
N LEU A 143 -0.96 0.40 -2.63
CA LEU A 143 -0.14 1.53 -3.06
C LEU A 143 0.70 2.00 -1.87
N HIS A 144 2.00 2.21 -2.03
CA HIS A 144 2.85 2.72 -0.97
C HIS A 144 3.44 4.06 -1.42
N TYR A 145 2.87 5.15 -0.90
CA TYR A 145 3.11 6.50 -1.39
C TYR A 145 4.02 7.31 -0.47
N ILE A 146 5.05 7.93 -1.03
CA ILE A 146 5.98 8.79 -0.28
C ILE A 146 5.32 10.14 0.02
N ALA A 147 4.80 10.29 1.24
CA ALA A 147 4.08 11.47 1.70
C ALA A 147 5.04 12.57 2.23
N THR A 148 6.17 12.19 2.81
CA THR A 148 7.29 13.11 3.07
C THR A 148 8.59 12.52 2.52
N VAL A 149 9.31 13.31 1.72
CA VAL A 149 10.53 12.90 1.04
C VAL A 149 11.72 13.65 1.65
N ALA A 150 12.78 12.93 2.04
CA ALA A 150 14.02 13.55 2.49
C ALA A 150 14.74 14.21 1.31
N SER A 151 15.22 15.43 1.54
CA SER A 151 15.80 16.29 0.49
C SER A 151 17.32 16.39 0.62
N GLY A 152 18.02 16.47 -0.51
CA GLY A 152 19.42 16.88 -0.55
C GLY A 152 19.64 18.39 -0.32
N THR A 153 18.56 19.19 -0.34
CA THR A 153 18.59 20.64 -0.13
C THR A 153 17.68 21.05 1.02
N PRO A 154 18.03 22.08 1.81
CA PRO A 154 17.21 22.54 2.92
C PRO A 154 15.92 23.21 2.40
N GLY A 155 14.80 22.92 3.08
CA GLY A 155 13.59 23.73 2.96
C GLY A 155 13.72 25.05 3.73
N LYS A 156 12.67 25.89 3.68
CA LYS A 156 12.62 27.15 4.44
C LYS A 156 12.72 26.96 5.96
N ASP A 157 12.36 25.79 6.45
CA ASP A 157 12.45 25.37 7.85
C ASP A 157 13.81 24.75 8.22
N GLY A 158 14.73 24.61 7.27
CA GLY A 158 16.02 23.96 7.46
C GLY A 158 15.94 22.44 7.69
N LEU A 159 14.77 21.81 7.61
CA LEU A 159 14.58 20.41 8.03
C LEU A 159 14.94 19.38 6.96
N TYR A 160 15.22 19.81 5.72
CA TYR A 160 15.49 18.95 4.55
C TYR A 160 14.34 17.96 4.22
N ILE A 161 13.08 18.41 4.30
CA ILE A 161 11.90 17.58 3.98
C ILE A 161 11.04 18.25 2.91
N ASN A 162 10.81 17.55 1.82
CA ASN A 162 9.76 17.87 0.84
C ASN A 162 8.48 17.15 1.27
N ARG A 163 7.58 17.88 1.92
CA ARG A 163 6.27 17.36 2.35
C ARG A 163 5.28 17.50 1.20
N MET A 164 4.62 16.40 0.83
CA MET A 164 3.65 16.42 -0.26
C MET A 164 2.40 17.22 0.15
N PRO A 165 1.86 18.06 -0.74
CA PRO A 165 0.61 18.76 -0.44
C PRO A 165 -0.56 17.77 -0.39
N ASP A 166 -1.59 18.13 0.36
CA ASP A 166 -2.79 17.32 0.54
C ASP A 166 -3.39 16.78 -0.76
N SER A 167 -3.41 17.62 -1.81
CA SER A 167 -3.91 17.27 -3.14
C SER A 167 -3.21 16.07 -3.79
N GLN A 168 -1.95 15.79 -3.43
CA GLN A 168 -1.22 14.61 -3.91
C GLN A 168 -1.60 13.35 -3.13
N ILE A 169 -1.77 13.46 -1.81
CA ILE A 169 -2.28 12.34 -0.98
C ILE A 169 -3.71 12.00 -1.41
N ASP A 170 -4.57 13.00 -1.60
CA ASP A 170 -5.91 12.85 -2.16
C ASP A 170 -5.89 12.19 -3.55
N SER A 171 -4.87 12.45 -4.37
CA SER A 171 -4.73 11.83 -5.69
C SER A 171 -4.44 10.33 -5.59
N VAL A 172 -3.55 9.91 -4.68
CA VAL A 172 -3.32 8.47 -4.42
C VAL A 172 -4.57 7.81 -3.83
N LEU A 173 -5.29 8.48 -2.92
CA LEU A 173 -6.55 7.97 -2.38
C LEU A 173 -7.65 7.85 -3.45
N LYS A 174 -7.67 8.72 -4.46
CA LYS A 174 -8.54 8.58 -5.64
C LYS A 174 -8.12 7.38 -6.49
N ILE A 175 -6.82 7.18 -6.73
CA ILE A 175 -6.30 6.02 -7.47
C ILE A 175 -6.65 4.70 -6.73
N ALA A 176 -6.52 4.66 -5.41
CA ALA A 176 -6.91 3.52 -4.57
C ALA A 176 -8.40 3.17 -4.69
N LYS A 177 -9.27 4.19 -4.76
CA LYS A 177 -10.72 4.04 -4.97
C LYS A 177 -11.11 3.57 -6.39
N MET A 178 -10.20 3.62 -7.37
CA MET A 178 -10.45 3.04 -8.70
C MET A 178 -10.41 1.51 -8.68
N TYR A 179 -9.76 0.90 -7.68
CA TYR A 179 -9.71 -0.55 -7.52
C TYR A 179 -11.01 -1.05 -6.86
N HIS A 180 -11.52 -2.20 -7.31
CA HIS A 180 -12.88 -2.70 -7.02
C HIS A 180 -13.28 -2.80 -5.53
N HIS A 181 -12.31 -2.83 -4.61
CA HIS A 181 -12.53 -2.92 -3.17
C HIS A 181 -11.91 -1.77 -2.35
N ASN A 182 -11.53 -0.64 -3.00
CA ASN A 182 -10.77 0.47 -2.41
C ASN A 182 -9.44 -0.01 -1.78
N ALA A 183 -8.38 -0.02 -2.60
CA ALA A 183 -7.12 -0.64 -2.26
C ALA A 183 -6.44 -0.06 -0.99
N ILE A 184 -5.56 -0.87 -0.40
CA ILE A 184 -4.71 -0.45 0.72
C ILE A 184 -3.77 0.67 0.26
N VAL A 185 -3.61 1.71 1.08
CA VAL A 185 -2.63 2.77 0.88
C VAL A 185 -1.72 2.87 2.09
N PHE A 186 -0.41 2.89 1.88
CA PHE A 186 0.56 3.31 2.89
C PHE A 186 0.98 4.75 2.61
N LEU A 187 1.07 5.56 3.67
CA LEU A 187 1.75 6.85 3.62
C LEU A 187 3.13 6.67 4.24
N ASP A 188 4.17 6.87 3.44
CA ASP A 188 5.57 6.71 3.82
C ASP A 188 6.17 8.04 4.31
N VAL A 189 6.97 7.97 5.37
CA VAL A 189 7.42 9.16 6.11
C VAL A 189 8.94 9.15 6.28
N GLN A 190 9.61 9.96 5.46
CA GLN A 190 11.02 10.31 5.59
C GLN A 190 11.13 11.59 6.41
N VAL A 191 11.73 11.52 7.61
CA VAL A 191 11.74 12.65 8.57
C VAL A 191 12.92 13.60 8.44
N ALA A 192 13.99 13.24 7.73
CA ALA A 192 15.24 14.01 7.65
C ALA A 192 15.73 14.54 9.02
N LEU A 193 15.80 15.86 9.22
CA LEU A 193 16.18 16.50 10.49
C LEU A 193 15.00 16.75 11.45
N SER A 194 13.77 16.37 11.08
CA SER A 194 12.60 16.38 11.96
C SER A 194 12.47 15.06 12.73
N GLN A 195 11.33 14.89 13.41
CA GLN A 195 11.03 13.74 14.26
C GLN A 195 9.60 13.25 13.97
N LEU A 196 9.33 11.95 14.14
CA LEU A 196 8.02 11.37 13.87
C LEU A 196 6.87 12.11 14.59
N LYS A 197 7.11 12.60 15.81
CA LYS A 197 6.13 13.40 16.57
C LYS A 197 5.72 14.73 15.94
N ASN A 198 6.50 15.25 15.00
CA ASN A 198 6.18 16.47 14.26
C ASN A 198 5.50 16.17 12.92
N GLU A 199 5.79 15.01 12.31
CA GLU A 199 5.33 14.66 10.98
C GLU A 199 4.05 13.81 10.98
N LEU A 200 3.91 12.82 11.89
CA LEU A 200 2.73 11.94 11.93
C LEU A 200 1.41 12.69 12.22
N PRO A 201 1.33 13.69 13.13
CA PRO A 201 0.09 14.44 13.34
C PRO A 201 -0.42 15.17 12.09
N ARG A 202 0.47 15.52 11.15
CA ARG A 202 0.09 16.16 9.88
C ARG A 202 -0.70 15.22 8.96
N LEU A 203 -0.51 13.92 9.12
CA LEU A 203 -1.16 12.86 8.34
C LEU A 203 -2.38 12.25 9.06
N GLU A 204 -2.72 12.74 10.26
CA GLU A 204 -3.77 12.16 11.12
C GLU A 204 -5.10 11.96 10.40
N LYS A 205 -5.56 12.97 9.65
CA LYS A 205 -6.82 12.92 8.89
C LYS A 205 -6.88 11.78 7.86
N TYR A 206 -5.73 11.36 7.32
CA TYR A 206 -5.63 10.26 6.37
C TYR A 206 -5.48 8.92 7.10
N LEU A 207 -4.67 8.86 8.16
CA LEU A 207 -4.47 7.64 8.97
C LEU A 207 -5.75 7.20 9.71
N LYS A 208 -6.70 8.11 9.90
CA LYS A 208 -8.08 7.84 10.34
C LYS A 208 -8.95 7.11 9.29
N LEU A 209 -8.56 7.04 8.02
CA LEU A 209 -9.27 6.25 7.01
C LEU A 209 -8.96 4.75 7.19
N PRO A 210 -9.94 3.83 7.05
CA PRO A 210 -9.75 2.41 7.38
C PRO A 210 -8.63 1.75 6.56
N ASN A 211 -8.57 2.00 5.25
CA ASN A 211 -7.61 1.41 4.31
C ASN A 211 -6.24 2.12 4.23
N VAL A 212 -5.95 3.07 5.14
CA VAL A 212 -4.70 3.84 5.14
C VAL A 212 -3.78 3.40 6.28
N HIS A 213 -2.53 3.11 5.95
CA HIS A 213 -1.49 2.50 6.80
C HIS A 213 -0.22 3.38 6.75
N LEU A 214 0.83 3.02 7.50
CA LEU A 214 2.02 3.87 7.70
C LEU A 214 3.32 3.13 7.29
N GLY A 215 4.17 3.81 6.53
CA GLY A 215 5.58 3.47 6.33
C GLY A 215 6.49 4.48 7.04
N ILE A 216 7.61 4.03 7.60
CA ILE A 216 8.65 4.90 8.18
C ILE A 216 10.04 4.44 7.77
N ASP A 217 10.88 5.40 7.37
CA ASP A 217 12.23 5.17 6.85
C ASP A 217 13.32 5.56 7.88
N PRO A 218 13.94 4.60 8.59
CA PRO A 218 15.01 4.90 9.54
C PRO A 218 16.25 5.50 8.86
N GLU A 219 16.56 5.12 7.62
CA GLU A 219 17.70 5.64 6.85
C GLU A 219 17.67 7.16 6.67
N PHE A 220 16.48 7.77 6.73
CA PHE A 220 16.29 9.21 6.66
C PHE A 220 16.04 9.85 8.03
N SER A 221 16.20 9.12 9.14
CA SER A 221 16.18 9.70 10.49
C SER A 221 17.56 10.24 10.87
N MET A 222 17.81 11.50 10.51
CA MET A 222 19.14 12.12 10.57
C MET A 222 19.44 12.73 11.95
N LYS A 223 19.28 11.94 13.02
CA LYS A 223 19.45 12.38 14.43
C LYS A 223 20.82 13.01 14.75
N THR A 224 21.83 12.78 13.90
CA THR A 224 23.19 13.33 14.04
C THR A 224 23.36 14.75 13.48
N GLY A 225 22.30 15.35 12.91
CA GLY A 225 22.40 16.63 12.19
C GLY A 225 22.98 16.51 10.77
N ALA A 226 23.36 15.30 10.34
CA ALA A 226 23.90 15.08 8.99
C ALA A 226 22.83 15.28 7.91
N ARG A 227 23.24 15.79 6.74
CA ARG A 227 22.35 15.96 5.59
C ARG A 227 21.80 14.59 5.11
N PRO A 228 20.50 14.45 4.78
CA PRO A 228 19.96 13.21 4.25
C PRO A 228 20.76 12.68 3.05
N GLY A 229 20.89 11.35 2.97
CA GLY A 229 21.64 10.67 1.91
C GLY A 229 23.17 10.77 2.01
N THR A 230 23.75 11.45 3.01
CA THR A 230 25.22 11.42 3.25
C THR A 230 25.65 10.39 4.29
N LYS A 231 24.72 9.96 5.14
CA LYS A 231 24.85 8.86 6.10
C LYS A 231 23.52 8.14 6.18
N ILE A 232 23.54 6.87 6.62
CA ILE A 232 22.33 6.13 6.95
C ILE A 232 21.87 6.60 8.35
N GLY A 233 20.62 7.03 8.45
CA GLY A 233 19.95 7.41 9.69
C GLY A 233 19.60 6.23 10.60
N VAL A 234 18.93 6.53 11.72
CA VAL A 234 18.57 5.53 12.73
C VAL A 234 17.25 5.85 13.44
N TYR A 235 16.41 4.83 13.59
CA TYR A 235 15.37 4.80 14.62
C TYR A 235 15.77 3.86 15.75
N ASP A 236 15.40 4.23 16.96
CA ASP A 236 15.36 3.34 18.10
C ASP A 236 13.97 2.71 18.22
N ALA A 237 13.87 1.62 18.97
CA ALA A 237 12.58 1.10 19.42
C ALA A 237 11.68 2.17 20.05
N ALA A 238 12.22 3.21 20.69
CA ALA A 238 11.44 4.35 21.17
C ALA A 238 10.69 5.10 20.06
N ASP A 239 11.28 5.30 18.88
CA ASP A 239 10.64 6.00 17.75
C ASP A 239 9.58 5.09 17.08
N ILE A 240 9.88 3.81 16.92
CA ILE A 240 8.95 2.80 16.37
C ILE A 240 7.75 2.64 17.32
N ASN A 241 8.00 2.58 18.64
CA ASN A 241 6.96 2.58 19.67
C ASN A 241 6.13 3.88 19.64
N TYR A 242 6.72 5.05 19.34
CA TYR A 242 5.95 6.27 19.16
C TYR A 242 4.98 6.15 17.97
N ALA A 243 5.45 5.69 16.80
CA ALA A 243 4.61 5.48 15.63
C ALA A 243 3.50 4.44 15.88
N ALA A 244 3.84 3.31 16.51
CA ALA A 244 2.87 2.28 16.89
C ALA A 244 1.81 2.84 17.84
N ASN A 245 2.19 3.53 18.93
CA ASN A 245 1.23 4.11 19.87
C ASN A 245 0.37 5.22 19.25
N PHE A 246 0.91 6.00 18.30
CA PHE A 246 0.12 6.96 17.52
C PHE A 246 -0.98 6.25 16.72
N LEU A 247 -0.66 5.16 16.02
CA LEU A 247 -1.66 4.35 15.32
C LEU A 247 -2.67 3.68 16.28
N VAL A 248 -2.21 3.11 17.41
CA VAL A 248 -3.07 2.53 18.45
C VAL A 248 -4.12 3.54 18.94
N LYS A 249 -3.70 4.79 19.19
CA LYS A 249 -4.60 5.89 19.57
C LYS A 249 -5.68 6.10 18.51
N LEU A 250 -5.29 6.25 17.24
CA LEU A 250 -6.25 6.45 16.14
C LEU A 250 -7.21 5.28 15.97
N VAL A 251 -6.72 4.04 16.10
CA VAL A 251 -7.57 2.84 16.04
C VAL A 251 -8.65 2.85 17.13
N LYS A 252 -8.27 3.14 18.38
CA LYS A 252 -9.19 3.16 19.52
C LYS A 252 -10.20 4.31 19.45
N GLU A 253 -9.73 5.52 19.15
CA GLU A 253 -10.60 6.71 19.15
C GLU A 253 -11.60 6.74 17.98
N ASN A 254 -11.29 6.03 16.88
CA ASN A 254 -12.09 6.08 15.64
C ASN A 254 -12.66 4.70 15.26
N ASN A 255 -12.55 3.69 16.14
CA ASN A 255 -13.02 2.31 15.93
C ASN A 255 -12.55 1.69 14.59
N LEU A 256 -11.27 1.86 14.26
CA LEU A 256 -10.71 1.43 12.96
C LEU A 256 -10.38 -0.07 12.96
N PRO A 257 -10.28 -0.69 11.77
CA PRO A 257 -9.57 -1.96 11.63
C PRO A 257 -8.10 -1.83 12.05
N CYS A 258 -7.49 -2.98 12.37
CA CYS A 258 -6.07 -3.10 12.66
C CYS A 258 -5.19 -2.41 11.60
N LYS A 259 -4.17 -1.67 12.04
CA LYS A 259 -3.24 -0.96 11.17
C LYS A 259 -1.98 -1.77 10.89
N VAL A 260 -1.25 -1.38 9.86
CA VAL A 260 0.05 -1.96 9.51
C VAL A 260 1.07 -0.83 9.55
N LEU A 261 2.18 -1.08 10.24
CA LEU A 261 3.35 -0.21 10.31
C LEU A 261 4.51 -0.90 9.62
N VAL A 262 4.94 -0.38 8.48
CA VAL A 262 6.13 -0.84 7.75
C VAL A 262 7.34 -0.05 8.27
N VAL A 263 8.38 -0.76 8.69
CA VAL A 263 9.65 -0.19 9.13
C VAL A 263 10.73 -0.68 8.18
N HIS A 264 11.23 0.22 7.33
CA HIS A 264 12.18 -0.11 6.28
C HIS A 264 13.58 -0.37 6.86
N ARG A 265 14.31 -1.39 6.37
CA ARG A 265 15.61 -1.80 6.92
C ARG A 265 16.47 -2.53 5.91
N PHE A 266 17.72 -2.10 5.76
CA PHE A 266 18.73 -2.83 4.98
C PHE A 266 20.13 -2.89 5.63
N THR A 267 20.32 -2.29 6.79
CA THR A 267 21.51 -2.49 7.64
C THR A 267 21.11 -2.77 9.09
N GLN A 268 22.02 -3.31 9.88
CA GLN A 268 21.76 -3.55 11.31
C GLN A 268 21.54 -2.24 12.07
N GLY A 269 22.40 -1.24 11.86
CA GLY A 269 22.40 0.02 12.62
C GLY A 269 21.18 0.93 12.42
N MET A 270 20.36 0.69 11.39
CA MET A 270 19.14 1.47 11.14
C MET A 270 18.08 1.36 12.24
N VAL A 271 18.03 0.23 12.95
CA VAL A 271 17.05 -0.04 14.01
C VAL A 271 17.77 -0.53 15.25
N THR A 272 17.84 0.33 16.29
CA THR A 272 18.46 -0.01 17.57
C THR A 272 17.43 -0.55 18.57
N ASN A 273 17.90 -1.43 19.46
CA ASN A 273 17.11 -1.99 20.57
C ASN A 273 15.79 -2.67 20.14
N TYR A 274 15.75 -3.34 18.98
CA TYR A 274 14.52 -3.92 18.40
C TYR A 274 13.72 -4.81 19.37
N GLN A 275 14.38 -5.45 20.33
CA GLN A 275 13.74 -6.27 21.38
C GLN A 275 12.81 -5.48 22.30
N ASN A 276 12.95 -4.14 22.34
CA ASN A 276 12.11 -3.22 23.11
C ASN A 276 10.94 -2.65 22.29
N ILE A 277 10.77 -3.06 21.02
CA ILE A 277 9.57 -2.74 20.24
C ILE A 277 8.38 -3.48 20.86
N LYS A 278 7.30 -2.74 21.12
CA LYS A 278 6.08 -3.25 21.76
C LYS A 278 5.07 -3.61 20.69
N LEU A 279 4.50 -4.81 20.81
CA LEU A 279 3.43 -5.28 19.94
C LEU A 279 2.07 -4.91 20.52
N HIS A 280 1.12 -4.63 19.64
CA HIS A 280 -0.20 -4.11 19.96
C HIS A 280 -1.26 -4.90 19.19
N LYS A 281 -2.47 -5.07 19.73
CA LYS A 281 -3.55 -5.75 19.00
C LYS A 281 -4.02 -4.92 17.79
N GLU A 282 -3.84 -3.61 17.91
CA GLU A 282 -4.29 -2.58 16.99
C GLU A 282 -3.33 -2.31 15.83
N VAL A 283 -2.08 -2.81 15.89
CA VAL A 283 -1.02 -2.51 14.91
C VAL A 283 -0.14 -3.73 14.65
N GLN A 284 -0.03 -4.10 13.37
CA GLN A 284 0.87 -5.15 12.87
C GLN A 284 2.18 -4.52 12.39
N ILE A 285 3.32 -4.95 12.91
CA ILE A 285 4.63 -4.37 12.56
C ILE A 285 5.36 -5.26 11.57
N VAL A 286 5.71 -4.69 10.41
CA VAL A 286 6.50 -5.33 9.36
C VAL A 286 7.91 -4.75 9.38
N MET A 287 8.91 -5.59 9.68
CA MET A 287 10.30 -5.24 9.37
C MET A 287 10.54 -5.54 7.88
N HIS A 288 10.82 -4.52 7.08
CA HIS A 288 10.83 -4.62 5.63
C HIS A 288 12.25 -4.53 5.07
N MET A 289 12.69 -5.55 4.34
CA MET A 289 14.01 -5.59 3.74
C MET A 289 14.06 -4.68 2.51
N ASP A 290 14.62 -3.47 2.69
CA ASP A 290 14.69 -2.38 1.69
C ASP A 290 16.09 -2.27 1.03
N GLY A 291 16.85 -3.36 1.04
CA GLY A 291 18.15 -3.39 0.36
C GLY A 291 17.95 -3.63 -1.14
N PHE A 292 18.78 -3.03 -1.99
CA PHE A 292 18.87 -3.42 -3.41
C PHE A 292 20.13 -4.25 -3.67
N GLY A 293 20.13 -5.00 -4.77
CA GLY A 293 21.31 -5.71 -5.30
C GLY A 293 21.03 -7.16 -5.67
N PRO A 294 22.09 -7.94 -6.00
CA PRO A 294 21.92 -9.31 -6.47
C PRO A 294 21.32 -10.22 -5.39
N PRO A 295 20.63 -11.32 -5.78
CA PRO A 295 19.85 -12.16 -4.87
C PRO A 295 20.55 -12.58 -3.58
N ASP A 296 21.84 -12.92 -3.64
CA ASP A 296 22.56 -13.43 -2.47
C ASP A 296 22.89 -12.34 -1.45
N LEU A 297 23.12 -11.10 -1.90
CA LEU A 297 23.20 -9.94 -1.00
C LEU A 297 21.86 -9.71 -0.30
N LYS A 298 20.74 -9.77 -1.04
CA LYS A 298 19.39 -9.58 -0.47
C LYS A 298 19.05 -10.66 0.56
N LYS A 299 19.34 -11.93 0.24
CA LYS A 299 19.19 -13.08 1.15
C LYS A 299 20.06 -12.92 2.40
N GLY A 300 21.30 -12.45 2.25
CA GLY A 300 22.19 -12.12 3.36
C GLY A 300 21.60 -11.06 4.29
N THR A 301 21.21 -9.91 3.74
CA THR A 301 20.54 -8.82 4.48
C THR A 301 19.29 -9.32 5.21
N TYR A 302 18.46 -10.12 4.55
CA TYR A 302 17.27 -10.74 5.15
C TYR A 302 17.60 -11.67 6.31
N LEU A 303 18.58 -12.56 6.13
CA LEU A 303 19.05 -13.48 7.17
C LEU A 303 19.61 -12.72 8.38
N HIS A 304 20.42 -11.68 8.14
CA HIS A 304 21.15 -10.99 9.19
C HIS A 304 20.30 -9.98 9.97
N TYR A 305 19.38 -9.25 9.33
CA TYR A 305 18.70 -8.10 9.94
C TYR A 305 17.19 -8.25 10.08
N LEU A 306 16.60 -9.33 9.54
CA LEU A 306 15.18 -9.64 9.72
C LEU A 306 15.01 -10.99 10.43
N TYR A 307 15.56 -12.08 9.89
CA TYR A 307 15.41 -13.41 10.52
C TYR A 307 16.06 -13.48 11.93
N ARG A 308 17.29 -12.96 12.08
CA ARG A 308 18.01 -12.95 13.37
C ARG A 308 17.47 -11.94 14.38
N GLU A 309 16.75 -10.92 13.92
CA GLU A 309 16.22 -9.83 14.76
C GLU A 309 14.68 -9.76 14.64
N PRO A 310 13.96 -10.78 15.14
CA PRO A 310 12.54 -10.94 14.89
C PRO A 310 11.70 -9.93 15.68
N VAL A 311 10.71 -9.31 15.02
CA VAL A 311 9.79 -8.33 15.63
C VAL A 311 8.34 -8.80 15.59
N GLN A 312 7.72 -8.98 14.42
CA GLN A 312 6.38 -9.58 14.31
C GLN A 312 6.12 -10.19 12.92
N PHE A 313 6.16 -9.37 11.87
CA PHE A 313 6.10 -9.78 10.48
C PHE A 313 7.34 -9.28 9.74
N VAL A 314 7.57 -9.82 8.54
CA VAL A 314 8.65 -9.37 7.66
C VAL A 314 8.16 -9.11 6.24
N GLY A 315 8.89 -8.24 5.55
CA GLY A 315 8.66 -7.95 4.15
C GLY A 315 9.95 -7.89 3.33
N PHE A 316 9.79 -7.82 2.02
CA PHE A 316 10.89 -7.85 1.06
C PHE A 316 10.62 -6.91 -0.12
N LYS A 317 11.57 -6.02 -0.41
CA LYS A 317 11.50 -5.14 -1.58
C LYS A 317 12.19 -5.74 -2.80
N LEU A 318 11.63 -5.46 -3.98
CA LEU A 318 12.15 -5.82 -5.28
C LEU A 318 12.33 -4.54 -6.10
N PHE A 319 13.57 -4.28 -6.53
CA PHE A 319 13.91 -3.13 -7.36
C PHE A 319 14.04 -3.58 -8.80
N TYR A 320 13.08 -3.22 -9.66
CA TYR A 320 13.03 -3.66 -11.06
C TYR A 320 14.27 -3.30 -11.88
N ILE A 321 15.03 -2.29 -11.45
CA ILE A 321 16.27 -1.84 -12.09
C ILE A 321 17.49 -2.24 -11.27
N ASN A 322 17.52 -1.93 -9.97
CA ASN A 322 18.74 -2.05 -9.16
C ASN A 322 19.11 -3.49 -8.80
N ASP A 323 18.16 -4.40 -8.64
CA ASP A 323 18.46 -5.80 -8.28
C ASP A 323 19.06 -6.58 -9.46
N ILE A 324 18.76 -6.16 -10.70
CA ILE A 324 19.28 -6.77 -11.93
C ILE A 324 20.48 -6.02 -12.53
N ALA A 325 20.99 -4.98 -11.85
CA ALA A 325 22.10 -4.16 -12.35
C ALA A 325 23.48 -4.83 -12.23
N GLN A 326 23.58 -5.96 -11.54
CA GLN A 326 24.79 -6.74 -11.35
C GLN A 326 24.49 -8.23 -11.56
N ALA A 327 25.51 -9.00 -11.95
CA ALA A 327 25.39 -10.45 -12.10
C ALA A 327 24.80 -11.11 -10.83
N PRO A 328 23.84 -12.06 -10.96
CA PRO A 328 23.40 -12.74 -12.18
C PRO A 328 22.33 -12.00 -13.00
N ASN A 329 22.06 -10.71 -12.73
CA ASN A 329 21.01 -9.90 -13.38
C ASN A 329 19.59 -10.47 -13.15
N HIS A 330 19.36 -11.05 -11.96
CA HIS A 330 18.15 -11.81 -11.64
C HIS A 330 17.29 -11.10 -10.58
N LEU A 331 16.03 -10.82 -10.91
CA LEU A 331 15.04 -10.33 -9.96
C LEU A 331 14.39 -11.54 -9.26
N MET A 332 14.53 -11.62 -7.93
CA MET A 332 13.99 -12.76 -7.17
C MET A 332 12.50 -12.95 -7.38
N THR A 333 12.12 -14.19 -7.73
CA THR A 333 10.73 -14.58 -8.01
C THR A 333 9.94 -14.86 -6.73
N PRO A 334 8.59 -14.85 -6.77
CA PRO A 334 7.75 -15.27 -5.64
C PRO A 334 8.15 -16.64 -5.08
N VAL A 335 8.47 -17.61 -5.94
CA VAL A 335 8.86 -18.98 -5.53
C VAL A 335 10.20 -19.00 -4.77
N GLU A 336 11.12 -18.09 -5.07
CA GLU A 336 12.38 -17.96 -4.31
C GLU A 336 12.17 -17.24 -2.98
N LEU A 337 11.30 -16.23 -2.95
CA LEU A 337 10.97 -15.47 -1.75
C LEU A 337 10.19 -16.32 -0.74
N LEU A 338 9.31 -17.20 -1.20
CA LEU A 338 8.57 -18.17 -0.38
C LEU A 338 9.45 -19.30 0.20
N LYS A 339 10.72 -19.42 -0.24
CA LYS A 339 11.72 -20.30 0.38
C LYS A 339 12.48 -19.62 1.52
N LEU A 340 12.34 -18.31 1.71
CA LEU A 340 12.96 -17.61 2.84
C LEU A 340 12.29 -18.00 4.15
N THR A 341 13.06 -17.88 5.24
CA THR A 341 12.58 -18.16 6.60
C THR A 341 12.71 -16.90 7.46
N PRO A 342 11.60 -16.38 8.02
CA PRO A 342 10.22 -16.70 7.66
C PRO A 342 9.91 -16.25 6.21
N LYS A 343 8.76 -16.65 5.66
CA LYS A 343 8.23 -16.14 4.40
C LYS A 343 7.85 -14.65 4.56
N PRO A 344 8.10 -13.80 3.56
CA PRO A 344 7.66 -12.41 3.60
C PRO A 344 6.16 -12.27 3.31
N ASP A 345 5.47 -11.47 4.12
CA ASP A 345 4.02 -11.20 4.03
C ASP A 345 3.70 -9.79 3.48
N TYR A 346 4.72 -8.97 3.32
CA TYR A 346 4.65 -7.67 2.67
C TYR A 346 5.72 -7.57 1.60
N ILE A 347 5.31 -7.38 0.35
CA ILE A 347 6.19 -7.31 -0.82
C ILE A 347 6.03 -5.92 -1.42
N GLN A 348 7.14 -5.26 -1.72
CA GLN A 348 7.13 -3.94 -2.33
C GLN A 348 7.95 -3.93 -3.62
N PHE A 349 7.43 -3.31 -4.67
CA PHE A 349 8.14 -3.12 -5.93
C PHE A 349 8.49 -1.63 -6.14
N GLN A 350 9.72 -1.37 -6.58
CA GLN A 350 10.25 -0.05 -6.95
C GLN A 350 10.93 -0.06 -8.33
#